data_AF-A0AAD5MV52-F1
#
_entry.id   AF-A0AAD5MV52-F1
#
_cell.length_a   1.000
_cell.length_b   1.000
_cell.length_c   1.000
_cell.angle_alpha   90.00
_cell.angle_beta   90.00
_cell.angle_gamma   90.00
#
_symmetry.space_group_name_H-M   'P 1'
#
loop_
_entity.id
_entity.type
_entity.pdbx_description
1 polymer ?
#
loop_
_entity_poly.entity_id
_entity_poly.type
_entity_poly.pdbx_seq_one_letter_code
_entity_poly.pdbx_strand_id
1 'polypeptide(L)'
;MWSDAPGQARTISFTVTGFTLPIAMVYTEAPAVSAQIPGIATSEAAAKAFVERLVMHTVFDVLQGQGQSALLPDVVISSILSQLSVQVNYDPMKCQMAVKPEEKPGQDKVSCIIVGSTVTGICTTTDRGQDSECLTTVPQMVTVTPVPDTHLKISGTISTTNIIMASWSKAMWQNVVNRAIRMLAWGPFGSHFISATATVN
;
A
#
# COMPACT_ATOMS: atom_id res chain seq x y z
N MET A 1 -22.30 21.71 -15.61
CA MET A 1 -22.19 21.93 -17.06
C MET A 1 -20.70 22.01 -17.35
N TRP A 2 -20.09 20.89 -17.77
CA TRP A 2 -18.63 20.80 -17.99
C TRP A 2 -18.42 20.55 -19.47
N SER A 3 -17.90 21.57 -20.15
CA SER A 3 -17.45 21.49 -21.54
C SER A 3 -15.97 21.17 -21.48
N ASP A 4 -15.62 19.88 -21.48
CA ASP A 4 -14.24 19.48 -21.70
C ASP A 4 -14.01 19.28 -23.20
N ALA A 5 -13.09 20.06 -23.75
CA ALA A 5 -12.67 20.00 -25.13
C ALA A 5 -11.93 18.67 -25.43
N PRO A 6 -11.98 18.16 -26.67
CA PRO A 6 -11.23 16.96 -27.06
C PRO A 6 -9.73 17.16 -26.82
N GLY A 7 -9.12 16.30 -25.99
CA GLY A 7 -7.71 16.37 -25.59
C GLY A 7 -7.47 16.87 -24.16
N GLN A 8 -8.50 17.12 -23.36
CA GLN A 8 -8.31 17.52 -21.97
C GLN A 8 -7.82 16.35 -21.11
N ALA A 9 -6.69 16.57 -20.45
CA ALA A 9 -6.14 15.65 -19.47
C ALA A 9 -7.19 15.38 -18.38
N ARG A 10 -7.41 14.10 -18.07
CA ARG A 10 -8.31 13.69 -17.00
C ARG A 10 -7.52 13.08 -15.87
N THR A 11 -7.81 13.52 -14.66
CA THR A 11 -7.30 12.94 -13.42
C THR A 11 -8.47 12.34 -12.65
N ILE A 12 -8.33 11.08 -12.24
CA ILE A 12 -9.25 10.41 -11.33
C ILE A 12 -8.52 10.09 -10.03
N SER A 13 -9.20 10.23 -8.91
CA SER A 13 -8.67 9.89 -7.60
C SER A 13 -9.20 8.54 -7.17
N PHE A 14 -8.38 7.75 -6.46
CA PHE A 14 -8.81 6.48 -5.90
C PHE A 14 -8.30 6.31 -4.47
N THR A 15 -8.95 5.40 -3.75
CA THR A 15 -8.57 4.96 -2.41
C THR A 15 -8.66 3.44 -2.35
N VAL A 16 -7.71 2.80 -1.69
CA VAL A 16 -7.69 1.38 -1.35
C VAL A 16 -7.66 1.23 0.17
N THR A 17 -8.52 0.38 0.71
CA THR A 17 -8.61 0.05 2.15
C THR A 17 -8.88 -1.44 2.36
N GLY A 18 -8.82 -1.91 3.60
CA GLY A 18 -9.20 -3.28 3.96
C GLY A 18 -8.14 -4.34 3.64
N PHE A 19 -6.92 -3.93 3.31
CA PHE A 19 -5.76 -4.83 3.24
C PHE A 19 -5.12 -5.00 4.62
N THR A 20 -4.40 -6.09 4.84
CA THR A 20 -3.52 -6.25 6.01
C THR A 20 -2.13 -5.73 5.68
N LEU A 21 -1.41 -5.16 6.65
CA LEU A 21 -0.14 -4.47 6.39
C LEU A 21 1.04 -5.44 6.13
N PRO A 22 1.55 -5.57 4.90
CA PRO A 22 2.73 -6.38 4.61
C PRO A 22 4.00 -5.71 5.15
N ILE A 23 5.00 -6.51 5.52
CA ILE A 23 6.30 -6.00 5.99
C ILE A 23 6.97 -5.05 4.97
N ALA A 24 6.81 -5.31 3.67
CA ALA A 24 7.40 -4.46 2.62
C ALA A 24 6.79 -3.05 2.55
N MET A 25 5.64 -2.82 3.19
CA MET A 25 4.96 -1.52 3.25
C MET A 25 5.27 -0.73 4.53
N VAL A 26 6.03 -1.31 5.46
CA VAL A 26 6.54 -0.60 6.63
C VAL A 26 8.04 -0.38 6.49
N TYR A 27 8.57 0.55 7.28
CA TYR A 27 9.99 0.86 7.24
C TYR A 27 10.63 0.91 8.61
N THR A 28 11.94 0.74 8.63
CA THR A 28 12.79 0.98 9.78
C THR A 28 14.06 1.69 9.33
N GLU A 29 14.60 2.55 10.19
CA GLU A 29 15.93 3.14 10.00
C GLU A 29 16.98 2.46 10.89
N ALA A 30 16.55 1.55 11.76
CA ALA A 30 17.42 0.86 12.69
C ALA A 30 18.04 -0.38 12.00
N PRO A 31 19.38 -0.45 11.81
CA PRO A 31 20.02 -1.58 11.14
C PRO A 31 19.79 -2.93 11.86
N ALA A 32 19.68 -2.92 13.18
CA ALA A 32 19.39 -4.11 13.96
C ALA A 32 18.00 -4.69 13.63
N VAL A 33 17.01 -3.82 13.37
CA VAL A 33 15.63 -4.22 13.05
C VAL A 33 15.56 -4.76 11.62
N SER A 34 16.23 -4.11 10.67
CA SER A 34 16.27 -4.60 9.29
C SER A 34 17.03 -5.92 9.16
N ALA A 35 18.05 -6.16 10.00
CA ALA A 35 18.72 -7.45 10.07
C ALA A 35 17.81 -8.57 10.62
N GLN A 36 16.86 -8.25 11.50
CA GLN A 36 15.96 -9.22 12.13
C GLN A 36 14.68 -9.48 11.31
N ILE A 37 14.24 -8.51 10.50
CA ILE A 37 13.03 -8.63 9.67
C ILE A 37 13.43 -8.61 8.18
N PRO A 38 13.60 -9.77 7.54
CA PRO A 38 13.80 -9.84 6.11
C PRO A 38 12.64 -9.19 5.35
N GLY A 39 12.98 -8.29 4.41
CA GLY A 39 12.00 -7.65 3.53
C GLY A 39 11.37 -6.35 4.06
N ILE A 40 11.72 -5.89 5.27
CA ILE A 40 11.32 -4.56 5.73
C ILE A 40 12.05 -3.48 4.93
N ALA A 41 11.37 -2.37 4.61
CA ALA A 41 12.03 -1.25 3.97
C ALA A 41 13.00 -0.56 4.95
N THR A 42 14.17 -0.15 4.47
CA THR A 42 15.20 0.52 5.30
C THR A 42 15.03 2.04 5.38
N SER A 43 13.97 2.58 4.78
CA SER A 43 13.62 4.00 4.83
C SER A 43 12.15 4.20 4.43
N GLU A 44 11.58 5.33 4.83
CA GLU A 44 10.21 5.70 4.44
C GLU A 44 10.06 5.79 2.91
N ALA A 45 11.06 6.39 2.25
CA ALA A 45 11.08 6.52 0.79
C ALA A 45 11.07 5.15 0.08
N ALA A 46 11.78 4.14 0.63
CA ALA A 46 11.78 2.80 0.06
C ALA A 46 10.42 2.12 0.19
N ALA A 47 9.73 2.28 1.33
CA ALA A 47 8.37 1.77 1.52
C ALA A 47 7.37 2.46 0.56
N LYS A 48 7.45 3.80 0.43
CA LYS A 48 6.63 4.56 -0.52
C LYS A 48 6.86 4.10 -1.96
N ALA A 49 8.11 3.99 -2.38
CA ALA A 49 8.47 3.54 -3.72
C ALA A 49 8.07 2.07 -3.99
N PHE A 50 8.03 1.23 -2.95
CA PHE A 50 7.49 -0.12 -3.08
C PHE A 50 5.99 -0.09 -3.39
N VAL A 51 5.20 0.66 -2.61
CA VAL A 51 3.74 0.76 -2.82
C VAL A 51 3.42 1.43 -4.16
N GLU A 52 4.15 2.49 -4.52
CA GLU A 52 3.99 3.17 -5.81
C GLU A 52 4.21 2.21 -6.99
N ARG A 53 5.31 1.44 -6.97
CA ARG A 53 5.58 0.42 -8.01
C ARG A 53 4.52 -0.66 -8.03
N LEU A 54 4.09 -1.13 -6.86
CA LEU A 54 3.07 -2.17 -6.74
C LEU A 54 1.75 -1.73 -7.40
N VAL A 55 1.28 -0.52 -7.08
CA VAL A 55 0.05 0.05 -7.64
C VAL A 55 0.22 0.33 -9.13
N MET A 56 1.32 0.97 -9.54
CA MET A 56 1.59 1.29 -10.94
C MET A 56 1.61 0.03 -11.81
N HIS A 57 2.40 -0.98 -11.43
CA HIS A 57 2.50 -2.24 -12.17
C HIS A 57 1.12 -2.88 -12.34
N THR A 58 0.35 -2.96 -11.27
CA THR A 58 -0.97 -3.59 -11.28
C THR A 58 -1.97 -2.81 -12.15
N VAL A 59 -1.98 -1.48 -12.06
CA VAL A 59 -2.86 -0.65 -12.91
C VAL A 59 -2.51 -0.82 -14.39
N PHE A 60 -1.22 -0.81 -14.72
CA PHE A 60 -0.76 -0.97 -16.10
C PHE A 60 -1.07 -2.37 -16.63
N ASP A 61 -0.87 -3.43 -15.86
CA ASP A 61 -1.21 -4.80 -16.25
C ASP A 61 -2.70 -4.97 -16.54
N VAL A 62 -3.56 -4.41 -15.68
CA VAL A 62 -5.02 -4.46 -15.89
C VAL A 62 -5.40 -3.78 -17.20
N LEU A 63 -4.82 -2.61 -17.48
CA LEU A 63 -5.11 -1.85 -18.68
C LEU A 63 -4.54 -2.52 -19.93
N GLN A 64 -3.36 -3.12 -19.83
CA GLN A 64 -2.78 -3.95 -20.88
C GLN A 64 -3.68 -5.15 -21.19
N GLY A 65 -4.09 -5.89 -20.16
CA GLY A 65 -5.01 -7.03 -20.31
C GLY A 65 -6.38 -6.62 -20.88
N GLN A 66 -6.89 -5.42 -20.53
CA GLN A 66 -8.10 -4.87 -21.15
C GLN A 66 -7.90 -4.55 -22.62
N GLY A 67 -6.78 -3.91 -23.00
CA GLY A 67 -6.45 -3.61 -24.39
C GLY A 67 -6.32 -4.87 -25.23
N GLN A 68 -5.64 -5.89 -24.71
CA GLN A 68 -5.50 -7.19 -25.36
C GLN A 68 -6.86 -7.90 -25.52
N SER A 69 -7.70 -7.85 -24.49
CA SER A 69 -9.08 -8.39 -24.56
C SER A 69 -9.95 -7.67 -25.59
N ALA A 70 -9.64 -6.40 -25.87
CA ALA A 70 -10.28 -5.60 -26.91
C ALA A 70 -9.63 -5.75 -28.29
N LEU A 71 -8.69 -6.69 -28.46
CA LEU A 71 -7.96 -6.96 -29.70
C LEU A 71 -7.17 -5.75 -30.23
N LEU A 72 -6.73 -4.86 -29.33
CA LEU A 72 -5.85 -3.77 -29.70
C LEU A 72 -4.43 -4.31 -29.95
N PRO A 73 -3.72 -3.82 -30.99
CA PRO A 73 -2.31 -4.14 -31.18
C PRO A 73 -1.45 -3.65 -30.00
N ASP A 74 -0.41 -4.39 -29.63
CA ASP A 74 0.48 -4.03 -28.50
C ASP A 74 1.10 -2.63 -28.64
N VAL A 75 1.38 -2.19 -29.87
CA VAL A 75 1.88 -0.84 -30.16
C VAL A 75 0.86 0.24 -29.78
N VAL A 76 -0.44 -0.04 -30.01
CA VAL A 76 -1.52 0.87 -29.61
C VAL A 76 -1.67 0.89 -28.10
N ILE A 77 -1.63 -0.29 -27.46
CA ILE A 77 -1.72 -0.42 -26.00
C ILE A 77 -0.58 0.36 -25.33
N SER A 78 0.66 0.13 -25.75
CA SER A 78 1.83 0.82 -25.18
C SER A 78 1.78 2.33 -25.40
N SER A 79 1.27 2.81 -26.54
CA SER A 79 1.05 4.23 -26.82
C SER A 79 -0.02 4.85 -25.92
N ILE A 80 -1.07 4.10 -25.56
CA ILE A 80 -2.08 4.55 -24.60
C ILE A 80 -1.48 4.57 -23.18
N LEU A 81 -0.75 3.53 -22.80
CA LEU A 81 -0.16 3.41 -21.46
C LEU A 81 0.92 4.48 -21.20
N SER A 82 1.67 4.91 -22.21
CA SER A 82 2.66 5.98 -22.07
C SER A 82 2.04 7.36 -21.79
N GLN A 83 0.74 7.52 -22.05
CA GLN A 83 -0.03 8.73 -21.74
C GLN A 83 -0.66 8.70 -20.35
N LEU A 84 -0.37 7.66 -19.56
CA LEU A 84 -0.83 7.51 -18.19
C LEU A 84 0.26 7.85 -17.18
N SER A 85 -0.15 8.52 -16.11
CA SER A 85 0.64 8.66 -14.90
C SER A 85 -0.18 8.24 -13.70
N VAL A 86 0.46 7.51 -12.79
CA VAL A 86 -0.12 7.09 -11.52
C VAL A 86 0.69 7.75 -10.43
N GLN A 87 0.02 8.44 -9.52
CA GLN A 87 0.64 8.99 -8.32
C GLN A 87 0.00 8.34 -7.11
N VAL A 88 0.82 7.90 -6.16
CA VAL A 88 0.36 7.23 -4.95
C VAL A 88 0.73 8.07 -3.74
N ASN A 89 -0.26 8.26 -2.87
CA ASN A 89 -0.07 8.79 -1.54
C ASN A 89 -0.29 7.66 -0.53
N TYR A 90 0.76 7.36 0.20
CA TYR A 90 0.78 6.31 1.21
C TYR A 90 1.60 6.80 2.40
N ASP A 91 1.15 6.50 3.61
CA ASP A 91 1.81 6.85 4.86
C ASP A 91 2.38 5.58 5.52
N PRO A 92 3.65 5.23 5.26
CA PRO A 92 4.26 4.03 5.81
C PRO A 92 4.41 4.13 7.33
N MET A 93 4.16 3.03 8.02
CA MET A 93 4.42 2.95 9.46
C MET A 93 5.92 2.73 9.73
N LYS A 94 6.47 3.45 10.71
CA LYS A 94 7.84 3.25 11.19
C LYS A 94 7.89 2.18 12.28
N CYS A 95 8.61 1.10 12.01
CA CYS A 95 8.91 0.04 12.98
C CYS A 95 10.30 0.27 13.58
N GLN A 96 10.35 0.70 14.84
CA GLN A 96 11.63 1.02 15.49
C GLN A 96 12.26 -0.17 16.21
N MET A 97 11.46 -1.21 16.49
CA MET A 97 11.91 -2.48 17.06
C MET A 97 11.10 -3.63 16.46
N ALA A 98 11.78 -4.74 16.15
CA ALA A 98 11.17 -6.02 15.85
C ALA A 98 11.24 -6.87 17.12
N VAL A 99 10.19 -6.87 17.92
CA VAL A 99 10.20 -7.75 19.09
C VAL A 99 9.83 -9.14 18.58
N LYS A 100 10.82 -10.04 18.44
CA LYS A 100 10.52 -11.47 18.66
C LYS A 100 10.00 -11.58 20.09
N PRO A 101 9.03 -12.45 20.42
CA PRO A 101 8.34 -12.46 21.72
C PRO A 101 9.22 -12.54 22.99
N GLU A 102 10.55 -12.59 22.90
CA GLU A 102 11.48 -12.87 24.00
C GLU A 102 12.56 -11.78 24.21
N GLU A 103 12.55 -10.63 23.50
CA GLU A 103 13.64 -9.62 23.61
C GLU A 103 13.15 -8.23 24.08
N LYS A 104 13.92 -7.59 24.98
CA LYS A 104 13.56 -6.33 25.66
C LYS A 104 13.59 -5.10 24.74
N PRO A 105 12.54 -4.25 24.74
CA PRO A 105 12.56 -2.98 24.05
C PRO A 105 13.23 -1.86 24.89
N GLY A 106 13.93 -0.96 24.19
CA GLY A 106 14.41 0.31 24.76
C GLY A 106 13.36 1.41 24.64
N GLN A 107 13.34 2.34 25.61
CA GLN A 107 12.32 3.39 25.78
C GLN A 107 12.08 4.29 24.54
N ASP A 108 10.82 4.69 24.38
CA ASP A 108 10.20 5.64 23.41
C ASP A 108 9.98 5.15 21.98
N LYS A 109 9.88 3.84 21.77
CA LYS A 109 9.87 3.24 20.42
C LYS A 109 8.56 2.51 20.13
N VAL A 110 7.87 2.88 19.05
CA VAL A 110 6.76 2.09 18.49
C VAL A 110 7.32 0.77 18.00
N SER A 111 6.98 -0.31 18.70
CA SER A 111 7.39 -1.67 18.36
C SER A 111 6.31 -2.30 17.49
N CYS A 112 6.70 -2.81 16.32
CA CYS A 112 5.76 -3.48 15.43
C CYS A 112 5.66 -4.95 15.83
N ILE A 113 4.43 -5.44 15.95
CA ILE A 113 4.15 -6.85 16.16
C ILE A 113 4.03 -7.52 14.80
N ILE A 114 4.93 -8.45 14.52
CA ILE A 114 5.02 -9.12 13.22
C ILE A 114 4.70 -10.60 13.40
N VAL A 115 3.70 -11.06 12.67
CA VAL A 115 3.34 -12.48 12.60
C VAL A 115 3.49 -12.93 11.15
N GLY A 116 4.50 -13.78 10.90
CA GLY A 116 4.88 -14.18 9.55
C GLY A 116 5.37 -12.98 8.73
N SER A 117 4.68 -12.66 7.62
CA SER A 117 4.96 -11.52 6.74
C SER A 117 4.08 -10.29 7.00
N THR A 118 3.29 -10.29 8.08
CA THR A 118 2.25 -9.28 8.35
C THR A 118 2.54 -8.52 9.63
N VAL A 119 2.35 -7.21 9.59
CA VAL A 119 2.30 -6.38 10.79
C VAL A 119 0.88 -6.40 11.34
N THR A 120 0.69 -6.98 12.51
CA THR A 120 -0.64 -7.22 13.10
C THR A 120 -1.03 -6.21 14.17
N GLY A 121 -0.06 -5.45 14.69
CA GLY A 121 -0.31 -4.44 15.70
C GLY A 121 0.93 -3.64 16.05
N ILE A 122 0.74 -2.69 16.94
CA ILE A 122 1.79 -1.88 17.52
C ILE A 122 1.77 -2.04 19.04
N CYS A 123 2.95 -2.08 19.66
CA CYS A 123 3.09 -1.81 21.08
C CYS A 123 3.57 -0.38 21.26
N THR A 124 2.91 0.34 22.17
CA THR A 124 3.41 1.59 22.73
C THR A 124 3.68 1.41 24.21
N THR A 125 4.85 1.88 24.66
CA THR A 125 5.21 1.92 26.08
C THR A 125 4.81 3.30 26.60
N THR A 126 3.85 3.37 27.52
CA THR A 126 3.54 4.63 28.22
C THR A 126 4.56 4.83 29.34
N ASP A 127 5.27 5.95 29.29
CA ASP A 127 6.35 6.37 30.18
C ASP A 127 6.25 5.90 31.65
N ARG A 128 7.27 5.14 32.08
CA ARG A 128 7.97 5.28 33.38
C ARG A 128 9.14 4.30 33.45
N GLY A 129 10.28 4.65 32.84
CA GLY A 129 11.63 4.28 33.31
C GLY A 129 11.95 2.80 33.53
N GLN A 130 11.17 1.86 33.01
CA GLN A 130 11.40 0.43 33.15
C GLN A 130 11.08 -0.28 31.85
N ASP A 131 12.01 -1.15 31.44
CA ASP A 131 11.95 -2.11 30.35
C ASP A 131 10.55 -2.74 30.22
N SER A 132 9.65 -2.15 29.42
CA SER A 132 8.33 -2.71 29.18
C SER A 132 8.39 -3.60 27.95
N GLU A 133 8.72 -4.87 28.20
CA GLU A 133 8.70 -5.97 27.23
C GLU A 133 7.35 -6.03 26.51
N CYS A 134 7.30 -6.12 25.16
CA CYS A 134 6.09 -6.56 24.44
C CYS A 134 5.83 -8.05 24.72
N LEU A 135 5.57 -8.40 25.98
CA LEU A 135 5.26 -9.75 26.41
C LEU A 135 3.77 -9.88 26.65
N THR A 136 3.19 -10.92 26.07
CA THR A 136 1.82 -11.40 26.31
C THR A 136 1.61 -11.96 27.72
N THR A 137 2.62 -11.91 28.59
CA THR A 137 2.65 -12.56 29.91
C THR A 137 2.69 -11.62 31.11
N VAL A 138 2.74 -10.29 30.95
CA VAL A 138 2.70 -9.35 32.09
C VAL A 138 1.48 -8.41 32.00
N PRO A 139 0.55 -8.39 32.97
CA PRO A 139 -0.79 -7.84 32.72
C PRO A 139 -0.96 -6.31 32.80
N GLN A 140 0.09 -5.49 32.98
CA GLN A 140 -0.16 -4.14 33.54
C GLN A 140 0.44 -2.90 32.84
N MET A 141 1.30 -2.98 31.80
CA MET A 141 1.87 -1.74 31.23
C MET A 141 2.10 -1.70 29.70
N VAL A 142 1.65 -2.69 28.94
CA VAL A 142 1.79 -2.70 27.48
C VAL A 142 0.41 -2.65 26.83
N THR A 143 0.17 -1.62 26.03
CA THR A 143 -1.04 -1.55 25.22
C THR A 143 -0.70 -2.05 23.83
N VAL A 144 -1.15 -3.26 23.50
CA VAL A 144 -1.17 -3.73 22.11
C VAL A 144 -2.38 -3.12 21.45
N THR A 145 -2.16 -2.22 20.49
CA THR A 145 -3.23 -1.65 19.69
C THR A 145 -3.18 -2.18 18.26
N PRO A 146 -4.34 -2.28 17.58
CA PRO A 146 -4.37 -2.61 16.16
C PRO A 146 -3.62 -1.54 15.37
N VAL A 147 -3.12 -1.93 14.19
CA VAL A 147 -2.49 -0.99 13.26
C VAL A 147 -3.49 0.13 12.93
N PRO A 148 -3.13 1.42 13.11
CA PRO A 148 -3.99 2.53 12.75
C PRO A 148 -4.42 2.50 11.28
N ASP A 149 -5.68 2.83 11.01
CA ASP A 149 -6.27 2.83 9.67
C ASP A 149 -5.53 3.75 8.68
N THR A 150 -4.81 4.75 9.18
CA THR A 150 -3.95 5.64 8.36
C THR A 150 -2.90 4.86 7.58
N HIS A 151 -2.33 3.80 8.16
CA HIS A 151 -1.31 2.94 7.53
C HIS A 151 -1.93 1.79 6.71
N LEU A 152 -3.25 1.59 6.81
CA LEU A 152 -4.06 0.60 6.07
C LEU A 152 -4.86 1.24 4.94
N LYS A 153 -4.41 2.41 4.47
CA LYS A 153 -5.03 3.19 3.41
C LYS A 153 -3.99 3.61 2.39
N ILE A 154 -4.25 3.29 1.12
CA ILE A 154 -3.50 3.81 -0.02
C ILE A 154 -4.43 4.76 -0.76
N SER A 155 -4.01 5.97 -1.05
CA SER A 155 -4.74 6.85 -1.96
C SER A 155 -3.86 7.21 -3.14
N GLY A 156 -4.46 7.76 -4.19
CA GLY A 156 -3.68 8.15 -5.35
C GLY A 156 -4.53 8.75 -6.44
N THR A 157 -3.86 9.12 -7.52
CA THR A 157 -4.48 9.61 -8.73
C THR A 157 -3.98 8.84 -9.94
N ILE A 158 -4.86 8.66 -10.92
CA ILE A 158 -4.51 8.20 -12.25
C ILE A 158 -4.83 9.36 -13.19
N SER A 159 -3.83 9.84 -13.91
CA SER A 159 -4.00 10.89 -14.91
C SER A 159 -3.74 10.35 -16.30
N THR A 160 -4.55 10.78 -17.26
CA THR A 160 -4.44 10.39 -18.67
C THR A 160 -4.57 11.61 -19.56
N THR A 161 -3.75 11.68 -20.61
CA THR A 161 -3.97 12.59 -21.74
C THR A 161 -4.64 11.89 -22.94
N ASN A 162 -4.80 10.57 -22.87
CA ASN A 162 -5.44 9.80 -23.91
C ASN A 162 -6.95 10.09 -23.96
N ILE A 163 -7.45 10.54 -25.12
CA ILE A 163 -8.85 10.97 -25.30
C ILE A 163 -9.87 9.87 -25.00
N ILE A 164 -9.54 8.61 -25.30
CA ILE A 164 -10.45 7.48 -25.08
C ILE A 164 -10.62 7.28 -23.58
N MET A 165 -9.52 7.17 -22.85
CA MET A 165 -9.56 6.99 -21.39
C MET A 165 -10.07 8.22 -20.64
N ALA A 166 -9.80 9.42 -21.16
CA ALA A 166 -10.34 10.67 -20.61
C ALA A 166 -11.88 10.68 -20.68
N SER A 167 -12.49 10.05 -21.68
CA SER A 167 -13.95 9.94 -21.81
C SER A 167 -14.59 8.87 -20.92
N TRP A 168 -13.80 7.99 -20.28
CA TRP A 168 -14.33 6.88 -19.50
C TRP A 168 -15.20 7.33 -18.33
N SER A 169 -16.29 6.61 -18.10
CA SER A 169 -17.15 6.86 -16.95
C SER A 169 -16.45 6.52 -15.62
N LYS A 170 -16.96 7.06 -14.51
CA LYS A 170 -16.51 6.65 -13.16
C LYS A 170 -16.63 5.14 -12.96
N ALA A 171 -17.67 4.50 -13.51
CA ALA A 171 -17.86 3.05 -13.43
C ALA A 171 -16.77 2.25 -14.19
N MET A 172 -16.29 2.78 -15.32
CA MET A 172 -15.17 2.17 -16.06
C MET A 172 -13.88 2.27 -15.26
N TRP A 173 -13.55 3.44 -14.71
CA TRP A 173 -12.40 3.61 -13.82
C TRP A 173 -12.51 2.74 -12.55
N GLN A 174 -13.71 2.64 -11.98
CA GLN A 174 -13.99 1.75 -10.85
C GLN A 174 -13.72 0.28 -11.22
N ASN A 175 -14.04 -0.14 -12.44
CA ASN A 175 -13.73 -1.49 -12.92
C ASN A 175 -12.21 -1.74 -12.98
N VAL A 176 -11.44 -0.76 -13.46
CA VAL A 176 -9.98 -0.84 -13.53
C VAL A 176 -9.39 -1.02 -12.13
N VAL A 177 -9.72 -0.14 -11.17
CA VAL A 177 -9.15 -0.25 -9.82
C VAL A 177 -9.62 -1.52 -9.10
N ASN A 178 -10.86 -1.97 -9.33
CA ASN A 178 -11.35 -3.25 -8.78
C ASN A 178 -10.58 -4.45 -9.33
N ARG A 179 -10.29 -4.47 -10.64
CA ARG A 179 -9.45 -5.50 -11.25
C ARG A 179 -8.02 -5.43 -10.73
N ALA A 180 -7.50 -4.24 -10.48
CA ALA A 180 -6.16 -4.07 -9.92
C ALA A 180 -6.07 -4.69 -8.52
N ILE A 181 -7.03 -4.39 -7.62
CA ILE A 181 -7.07 -5.02 -6.31
C ILE A 181 -7.21 -6.54 -6.39
N ARG A 182 -8.04 -7.05 -7.30
CA ARG A 182 -8.11 -8.50 -7.52
C ARG A 182 -6.76 -9.05 -7.94
N MET A 183 -6.08 -8.44 -8.91
CA MET A 183 -4.73 -8.87 -9.31
C MET A 183 -3.75 -8.88 -8.14
N LEU A 184 -3.77 -7.86 -7.27
CA LEU A 184 -2.97 -7.87 -6.06
C LEU A 184 -3.28 -9.07 -5.16
N ALA A 185 -4.55 -9.43 -5.00
CA ALA A 185 -4.99 -10.60 -4.24
C ALA A 185 -4.53 -11.95 -4.82
N TRP A 186 -4.20 -12.01 -6.12
CA TRP A 186 -3.62 -13.20 -6.77
C TRP A 186 -2.09 -13.16 -6.88
N GLY A 187 -1.47 -12.02 -6.55
CA GLY A 187 -0.04 -11.80 -6.69
C GLY A 187 0.79 -12.29 -5.49
N PRO A 188 2.09 -11.94 -5.46
CA PRO A 188 3.00 -12.31 -4.37
C PRO A 188 2.58 -11.81 -2.98
N PHE A 189 1.76 -10.75 -2.92
CA PHE A 189 1.19 -10.19 -1.69
C PHE A 189 -0.29 -10.58 -1.51
N GLY A 190 -0.74 -11.63 -2.21
CA GLY A 190 -2.14 -11.99 -2.35
C GLY A 190 -2.91 -12.04 -1.03
N SER A 191 -2.39 -12.79 -0.05
CA SER A 191 -2.98 -12.93 1.28
C SER A 191 -3.26 -11.60 1.98
N HIS A 192 -2.48 -10.56 1.67
CA HIS A 192 -2.65 -9.25 2.29
C HIS A 192 -3.76 -8.41 1.66
N PHE A 193 -4.15 -8.70 0.40
CA PHE A 193 -5.12 -7.93 -0.36
C PHE A 193 -6.45 -8.66 -0.61
N ILE A 194 -6.65 -9.89 -0.10
CA ILE A 194 -7.89 -10.67 -0.29
C ILE A 194 -9.16 -9.90 0.12
N SER A 195 -9.10 -9.17 1.23
CA SER A 195 -10.22 -8.37 1.76
C SER A 195 -10.17 -6.91 1.30
N ALA A 196 -9.19 -6.53 0.50
CA ALA A 196 -9.00 -5.15 0.09
C ALA A 196 -10.13 -4.71 -0.86
N THR A 197 -10.47 -3.43 -0.77
CA THR A 197 -11.45 -2.79 -1.65
C THR A 197 -10.86 -1.49 -2.19
N ALA A 198 -11.23 -1.14 -3.41
CA ALA A 198 -10.86 0.13 -4.02
C ALA A 198 -12.10 0.94 -4.39
N THR A 199 -12.00 2.26 -4.28
CA THR A 199 -13.07 3.20 -4.64
C THR A 199 -12.48 4.35 -5.44
N VAL A 200 -13.11 4.67 -6.56
CA VAL A 200 -12.84 5.91 -7.31
C VAL A 200 -13.67 7.03 -6.70
N ASN A 201 -13.03 8.17 -6.44
CA ASN A 201 -13.65 9.35 -5.83
C ASN A 201 -14.15 10.31 -6.91
#